data_AF-Z9JG44-F1
#
_entry.id   AF-Z9JG44-F1
#
_cell.length_a   1.000
_cell.length_b   1.000
_cell.length_c   1.000
_cell.angle_alpha   90.00
_cell.angle_beta   90.00
_cell.angle_gamma   90.00
#
_symmetry.space_group_name_H-M   'P 1'
#
loop_
_entity.id
_entity.type
_entity.pdbx_description
1 polymer ?
#
loop_
_entity_poly.entity_id
_entity_poly.type
_entity_poly.pdbx_seq_one_letter_code
_entity_poly.pdbx_strand_id
1 'polypeptide(L)'
;MSMTPMETLRLRARLNAAIRRFFTDRDVLEVETPLLSAAGNTEPNIESFHTCFIGHRDAGAAQRWLRTSPEYPLKRLLAAGVGDCYELGRVFRNGEAGGRHNPEFTMLEWYRVGWDHRRLAEETTALVREALALVERKAALHVTTYRQMFLDMLGVDPMLAPETVLRHALDAVEIDPDGLGRDDWLDLLMTHRIQPAFPADRITVVHDWPATQCALARIRSSDPPVAERFELYLGVYEIANGYHELNDAAEQRRRFQQDNRVRAVRGLPQIPLDEHLLDVLSRLPDCAGVAVGVDRLLMAMCETASIADVLAFAFMSA
;
A
#
# COMPACT_ATOMS: atom_id res chain seq x y z
N MET A 1 23.72 16.07 10.12
CA MET A 1 23.63 15.55 11.51
C MET A 1 22.31 14.80 11.60
N SER A 2 22.31 13.59 12.16
CA SER A 2 21.06 12.85 12.39
C SER A 2 20.20 13.60 13.41
N MET A 3 18.88 13.60 13.21
CA MET A 3 17.95 14.20 14.17
C MET A 3 17.97 13.41 15.49
N THR A 4 17.89 14.11 16.61
CA THR A 4 17.69 13.47 17.92
C THR A 4 16.29 12.86 18.01
N PRO A 5 16.04 11.86 18.89
CA PRO A 5 14.71 11.26 19.04
C PRO A 5 13.60 12.28 19.30
N MET A 6 13.88 13.30 20.13
CA MET A 6 12.92 14.37 20.43
C MET A 6 12.62 15.25 19.21
N GLU A 7 13.62 15.55 18.38
CA GLU A 7 13.43 16.29 17.14
C GLU A 7 12.60 15.48 16.14
N THR A 8 12.83 14.17 16.03
CA THR A 8 12.05 13.29 15.16
C THR A 8 10.58 13.21 15.60
N LEU A 9 10.30 13.11 16.91
CA LEU A 9 8.93 13.13 17.43
C LEU A 9 8.23 14.47 17.15
N ARG A 10 8.95 15.60 17.27
CA ARG A 10 8.41 16.92 16.91
C ARG A 10 8.16 17.02 15.40
N LEU A 11 9.02 16.45 14.56
CA LEU A 11 8.81 16.39 13.12
C LEU A 11 7.58 15.55 12.77
N ARG A 12 7.37 14.39 13.40
CA ARG A 12 6.15 13.59 13.26
C ARG A 12 4.90 14.40 13.58
N ALA A 13 4.90 15.13 14.69
CA ALA A 13 3.77 15.99 15.06
C ALA A 13 3.50 17.08 14.01
N ARG A 14 4.55 17.72 13.49
CA ARG A 14 4.46 18.70 12.40
C ARG A 14 3.94 18.09 11.10
N LEU A 15 4.40 16.89 10.75
CA LEU A 15 3.95 16.15 9.57
C LEU A 15 2.45 15.82 9.67
N ASN A 16 2.01 15.26 10.80
CA ASN A 16 0.60 14.96 11.03
C ASN A 16 -0.29 16.22 10.91
N ALA A 17 0.16 17.35 11.46
CA ALA A 17 -0.56 18.62 11.32
C ALA A 17 -0.56 19.14 9.87
N ALA A 18 0.53 18.97 9.13
CA ALA A 18 0.62 19.34 7.72
C ALA A 18 -0.30 18.49 6.83
N ILE A 19 -0.34 17.17 7.07
CA ILE A 19 -1.26 16.24 6.38
C ILE A 19 -2.72 16.67 6.59
N ARG A 20 -3.13 16.92 7.83
CA ARG A 20 -4.51 17.35 8.10
C ARG A 20 -4.86 18.67 7.42
N ARG A 21 -3.93 19.63 7.45
CA ARG A 21 -4.10 20.91 6.75
C ARG A 21 -4.20 20.72 5.23
N PHE A 22 -3.35 19.88 4.64
CA PHE A 22 -3.35 19.58 3.20
C PHE A 22 -4.73 19.15 2.71
N PHE A 23 -5.40 18.27 3.47
CA PHE A 23 -6.73 17.78 3.16
C PHE A 23 -7.84 18.75 3.53
N THR A 24 -7.72 19.46 4.64
CA THR A 24 -8.67 20.52 5.04
C THR A 24 -8.75 21.62 3.98
N ASP A 25 -7.60 22.07 3.46
CA ASP A 25 -7.51 23.10 2.41
C ASP A 25 -8.10 22.63 1.07
N ARG A 26 -8.34 21.33 0.92
CA ARG A 26 -8.90 20.68 -0.29
C ARG A 26 -10.29 20.08 -0.06
N ASP A 27 -10.93 20.41 1.07
CA ASP A 27 -12.27 19.94 1.45
C ASP A 27 -12.42 18.41 1.42
N VAL A 28 -11.40 17.69 1.91
CA VAL A 28 -11.43 16.23 2.07
C VAL A 28 -11.72 15.90 3.52
N LEU A 29 -12.78 15.14 3.77
CA LEU A 29 -13.25 14.85 5.11
C LEU A 29 -12.34 13.85 5.84
N GLU A 30 -11.85 14.20 7.04
CA GLU A 30 -11.23 13.22 7.95
C GLU A 30 -12.32 12.31 8.53
N VAL A 31 -12.12 11.01 8.45
CA VAL A 31 -12.99 10.00 9.03
C VAL A 31 -12.20 9.02 9.89
N GLU A 32 -12.88 8.32 10.79
CA GLU A 32 -12.32 7.23 11.59
C GLU A 32 -13.14 5.97 11.35
N THR A 33 -12.45 4.86 11.02
CA THR A 33 -13.09 3.57 10.78
C THR A 33 -12.67 2.53 11.83
N PRO A 34 -13.41 1.41 12.00
CA PRO A 34 -13.09 0.42 13.02
C PRO A 34 -11.70 -0.19 12.88
N LEU A 35 -10.98 -0.34 13.99
CA LEU A 35 -9.70 -1.08 14.04
C LEU A 35 -9.88 -2.60 13.96
N LEU A 36 -11.04 -3.09 14.40
CA LEU A 36 -11.40 -4.51 14.43
C LEU A 36 -12.55 -4.76 13.46
N SER A 37 -12.40 -5.79 12.61
CA SER A 37 -13.41 -6.22 11.66
C SER A 37 -13.83 -7.68 11.88
N ALA A 38 -15.00 -8.04 11.34
CA ALA A 38 -15.52 -9.40 11.29
C ALA A 38 -14.91 -10.26 10.18
N ALA A 39 -14.14 -9.65 9.28
CA ALA A 39 -13.35 -10.28 8.23
C ALA A 39 -11.95 -9.65 8.21
N GLY A 40 -10.97 -10.38 7.69
CA GLY A 40 -9.61 -9.89 7.46
C GLY A 40 -9.36 -9.62 5.97
N ASN A 41 -8.14 -9.17 5.64
CA ASN A 41 -7.68 -9.09 4.26
C ASN A 41 -7.32 -10.50 3.75
N THR A 42 -7.76 -10.86 2.55
CA THR A 42 -7.46 -12.17 1.94
C THR A 42 -6.10 -12.25 1.27
N GLU A 43 -5.42 -11.11 1.03
CA GLU A 43 -4.13 -11.05 0.33
C GLU A 43 -3.11 -12.05 0.91
N PRO A 44 -2.56 -12.99 0.11
CA PRO A 44 -1.70 -14.05 0.64
C PRO A 44 -0.39 -13.59 1.27
N ASN A 45 0.11 -12.41 0.90
CA ASN A 45 1.36 -11.85 1.45
C ASN A 45 1.15 -10.91 2.64
N ILE A 46 -0.10 -10.65 3.06
CA ILE A 46 -0.42 -9.79 4.20
C ILE A 46 -1.14 -10.61 5.27
N GLU A 47 -0.53 -10.75 6.44
CA GLU A 47 -1.14 -11.46 7.56
C GLU A 47 -1.80 -10.49 8.55
N SER A 48 -3.06 -10.75 8.91
CA SER A 48 -3.78 -9.97 9.91
C SER A 48 -3.54 -10.54 11.31
N PHE A 49 -3.31 -9.68 12.30
CA PHE A 49 -3.53 -10.10 13.68
C PHE A 49 -5.02 -10.40 13.90
N HIS A 50 -5.32 -11.34 14.79
CA HIS A 50 -6.68 -11.66 15.18
C HIS A 50 -6.82 -11.74 16.70
N THR A 51 -8.03 -11.52 17.19
CA THR A 51 -8.39 -11.59 18.60
C THR A 51 -9.80 -12.16 18.76
N CYS A 52 -10.20 -12.42 20.01
CA CYS A 52 -11.50 -12.94 20.35
C CYS A 52 -12.29 -11.91 21.17
N PHE A 53 -13.44 -11.50 20.65
CA PHE A 53 -14.41 -10.67 21.34
C PHE A 53 -15.27 -11.52 22.29
N ILE A 54 -15.20 -11.21 23.59
CA ILE A 54 -15.87 -11.97 24.66
C ILE A 54 -17.24 -11.39 25.10
N GLY A 55 -17.82 -10.50 24.29
CA GLY A 55 -19.11 -9.87 24.59
C GLY A 55 -20.33 -10.73 24.24
N HIS A 56 -21.50 -10.10 24.20
CA HIS A 56 -22.75 -10.80 23.88
C HIS A 56 -22.76 -11.31 22.43
N ARG A 57 -23.40 -12.46 22.20
CA ARG A 57 -23.41 -13.14 20.88
C ARG A 57 -24.08 -12.33 19.78
N ASP A 58 -25.03 -11.45 20.12
CA ASP A 58 -25.72 -10.61 19.14
C ASP A 58 -24.82 -9.53 18.52
N ALA A 59 -23.60 -9.32 19.05
CA ALA A 59 -22.59 -8.43 18.47
C ALA A 59 -21.87 -9.03 17.24
N GLY A 60 -22.28 -10.22 16.79
CA GLY A 60 -21.71 -10.92 15.64
C GLY A 60 -20.60 -11.90 16.01
N ALA A 61 -19.78 -12.29 15.02
CA ALA A 61 -18.76 -13.33 15.21
C ALA A 61 -17.77 -13.01 16.35
N ALA A 62 -17.40 -14.01 17.16
CA ALA A 62 -16.45 -13.79 18.25
C ALA A 62 -15.04 -13.46 17.74
N GLN A 63 -14.61 -14.13 16.66
CA GLN A 63 -13.31 -13.84 16.05
C GLN A 63 -13.34 -12.48 15.35
N ARG A 64 -12.30 -11.68 15.60
CA ARG A 64 -12.09 -10.36 15.01
C ARG A 64 -10.68 -10.24 14.49
N TRP A 65 -10.52 -9.47 13.42
CA TRP A 65 -9.23 -9.20 12.79
C TRP A 65 -8.88 -7.74 12.97
N LEU A 66 -7.62 -7.46 13.33
CA LEU A 66 -7.09 -6.11 13.28
C LEU A 66 -6.88 -5.73 11.82
N ARG A 67 -7.29 -4.51 11.46
CA ARG A 67 -7.20 -4.02 10.08
C ARG A 67 -5.75 -3.90 9.61
N THR A 68 -5.49 -4.34 8.39
CA THR A 68 -4.19 -4.16 7.69
C THR A 68 -4.16 -2.88 6.84
N SER A 69 -5.35 -2.32 6.57
CA SER A 69 -5.65 -1.00 5.97
C SER A 69 -7.12 -0.65 6.28
N PRO A 70 -7.50 0.65 6.34
CA PRO A 70 -8.90 1.10 6.41
C PRO A 70 -9.68 1.03 5.08
N GLU A 71 -9.13 0.45 4.00
CA GLU A 71 -9.72 0.42 2.66
C GLU A 71 -11.17 -0.05 2.61
N TYR A 72 -11.50 -1.17 3.25
CA TYR A 72 -12.85 -1.77 3.16
C TYR A 72 -13.94 -0.88 3.79
N PRO A 73 -13.80 -0.38 5.03
CA PRO A 73 -14.77 0.55 5.58
C PRO A 73 -14.78 1.91 4.87
N LEU A 74 -13.65 2.40 4.35
CA LEU A 74 -13.62 3.64 3.55
C LEU A 74 -14.42 3.48 2.23
N LYS A 75 -14.25 2.36 1.51
CA LYS A 75 -15.08 2.02 0.33
C LYS A 75 -16.57 1.96 0.67
N ARG A 76 -16.92 1.45 1.86
CA ARG A 76 -18.31 1.45 2.33
C ARG A 76 -18.85 2.84 2.62
N LEU A 77 -18.03 3.76 3.15
CA LEU A 77 -18.42 5.16 3.33
C LEU A 77 -18.59 5.88 1.97
N LEU A 78 -17.71 5.62 1.01
CA LEU A 78 -17.83 6.15 -0.36
C LEU A 78 -19.12 5.68 -1.03
N ALA A 79 -19.43 4.38 -0.95
CA ALA A 79 -20.68 3.83 -1.46
C ALA A 79 -21.93 4.35 -0.72
N ALA A 80 -21.76 4.86 0.51
CA ALA A 80 -22.81 5.54 1.27
C ALA A 80 -22.92 7.05 0.95
N GLY A 81 -22.03 7.58 0.09
CA GLY A 81 -22.09 8.96 -0.38
C GLY A 81 -21.33 9.97 0.48
N VAL A 82 -20.31 9.55 1.23
CA VAL A 82 -19.50 10.48 2.07
C VAL A 82 -18.75 11.55 1.24
N GLY A 83 -18.46 11.27 -0.02
CA GLY A 83 -17.63 12.13 -0.87
C GLY A 83 -16.13 11.87 -0.66
N ASP A 84 -15.30 12.86 -0.99
CA ASP A 84 -13.85 12.76 -0.79
C ASP A 84 -13.52 12.66 0.70
N CYS A 85 -12.78 11.62 1.10
CA CYS A 85 -12.45 11.37 2.49
C CYS A 85 -11.03 10.82 2.68
N TYR A 86 -10.46 11.02 3.86
CA TYR A 86 -9.19 10.43 4.29
C TYR A 86 -9.27 9.92 5.73
N GLU A 87 -8.39 8.98 6.06
CA GLU A 87 -8.13 8.55 7.43
C GLU A 87 -6.62 8.55 7.71
N LEU A 88 -6.22 9.09 8.87
CA LEU A 88 -4.86 9.01 9.39
C LEU A 88 -4.87 8.17 10.67
N GLY A 89 -4.59 6.87 10.54
CA GLY A 89 -4.84 5.89 11.59
C GLY A 89 -3.79 4.80 11.73
N ARG A 90 -3.91 4.00 12.80
CA ARG A 90 -3.07 2.82 13.03
C ARG A 90 -3.58 1.63 12.21
N VAL A 91 -2.67 0.87 11.63
CA VAL A 91 -2.91 -0.41 10.97
C VAL A 91 -1.93 -1.45 11.50
N PHE A 92 -2.24 -2.73 11.30
CA PHE A 92 -1.53 -3.84 11.91
C PHE A 92 -1.26 -4.95 10.90
N ARG A 93 -0.02 -5.45 10.83
CA ARG A 93 0.39 -6.55 9.95
C ARG A 93 1.26 -7.53 10.73
N ASN A 94 0.83 -8.77 10.81
CA ASN A 94 1.49 -9.80 11.60
C ASN A 94 2.68 -10.38 10.83
N GLY A 95 3.80 -10.61 11.51
CA GLY A 95 5.05 -11.09 10.89
C GLY A 95 5.94 -10.00 10.28
N GLU A 96 5.45 -8.77 10.13
CA GLU A 96 6.24 -7.64 9.60
C GLU A 96 7.01 -6.90 10.71
N ALA A 97 8.19 -7.41 11.08
CA ALA A 97 9.10 -6.72 12.01
C ALA A 97 10.54 -6.72 11.45
N GLY A 98 11.16 -5.55 11.35
CA GLY A 98 12.53 -5.43 10.86
C GLY A 98 12.94 -3.99 10.56
N GLY A 99 14.05 -3.83 9.82
CA GLY A 99 14.64 -2.50 9.58
C GLY A 99 13.65 -1.45 9.07
N ARG A 100 12.76 -1.80 8.13
CA ARG A 100 11.76 -0.89 7.54
C ARG A 100 10.31 -1.21 7.91
N HIS A 101 10.08 -2.13 8.85
CA HIS A 101 8.76 -2.67 9.16
C HIS A 101 8.54 -2.76 10.67
N ASN A 102 7.35 -2.34 11.11
CA ASN A 102 6.90 -2.49 12.49
C ASN A 102 5.49 -3.10 12.44
N PRO A 103 5.14 -4.09 13.28
CA PRO A 103 3.86 -4.80 13.19
C PRO A 103 2.63 -3.90 13.32
N GLU A 104 2.80 -2.73 13.92
CA GLU A 104 1.81 -1.67 13.96
C GLU A 104 2.42 -0.36 13.42
N PHE A 105 1.74 0.29 12.49
CA PHE A 105 2.26 1.52 11.87
C PHE A 105 1.15 2.48 11.47
N THR A 106 1.50 3.73 11.22
CA THR A 106 0.56 4.78 10.85
C THR A 106 0.41 4.84 9.34
N MET A 107 -0.83 4.69 8.90
CA MET A 107 -1.22 4.80 7.50
C MET A 107 -2.07 6.06 7.33
N LEU A 108 -1.76 6.80 6.28
CA LEU A 108 -2.66 7.81 5.71
C LEU A 108 -3.30 7.17 4.49
N GLU A 109 -4.62 7.09 4.44
CA GLU A 109 -5.33 6.58 3.27
C GLU A 109 -6.44 7.53 2.87
N TRP A 110 -6.59 7.82 1.59
CA TRP A 110 -7.64 8.72 1.10
C TRP A 110 -8.16 8.32 -0.27
N TYR A 111 -9.35 8.83 -0.57
CA TYR A 111 -10.08 8.54 -1.79
C TYR A 111 -10.62 9.81 -2.42
N ARG A 112 -10.59 9.86 -3.76
CA ARG A 112 -11.08 10.96 -4.60
C ARG A 112 -12.14 10.47 -5.58
N VAL A 113 -13.36 10.98 -5.44
CA VAL A 113 -14.48 10.64 -6.31
C VAL A 113 -14.32 11.30 -7.69
N GLY A 114 -14.52 10.51 -8.75
CA GLY A 114 -14.39 10.92 -10.15
C GLY A 114 -12.95 11.11 -10.62
N TRP A 115 -11.96 10.66 -9.85
CA TRP A 115 -10.54 10.71 -10.22
C TRP A 115 -10.05 9.33 -10.65
N ASP A 116 -9.06 9.32 -11.55
CA ASP A 116 -8.26 8.14 -11.85
C ASP A 116 -6.99 8.09 -10.99
N HIS A 117 -6.31 6.95 -11.05
CA HIS A 117 -5.06 6.70 -10.34
C HIS A 117 -3.91 7.64 -10.75
N ARG A 118 -3.91 8.21 -11.97
CA ARG A 118 -2.83 9.08 -12.44
C ARG A 118 -2.95 10.47 -11.83
N ARG A 119 -4.16 11.03 -11.83
CA ARG A 119 -4.47 12.27 -11.13
C ARG A 119 -4.24 12.14 -9.63
N LEU A 120 -4.59 10.98 -9.05
CA LEU A 120 -4.31 10.71 -7.65
C LEU A 120 -2.80 10.68 -7.36
N ALA A 121 -1.97 10.09 -8.24
CA ALA A 121 -0.52 10.09 -8.10
C ALA A 121 0.10 11.50 -8.11
N GLU A 122 -0.49 12.45 -8.85
CA GLU A 122 -0.10 13.86 -8.82
C GLU A 122 -0.36 14.48 -7.43
N GLU A 123 -1.51 14.20 -6.82
CA GLU A 123 -1.84 14.67 -5.47
C GLU A 123 -0.95 14.02 -4.41
N THR A 124 -0.68 12.72 -4.51
CA THR A 124 0.28 12.01 -3.65
C THR A 124 1.67 12.66 -3.76
N THR A 125 2.10 13.02 -4.98
CA THR A 125 3.37 13.72 -5.20
C THR A 125 3.38 15.10 -4.55
N ALA A 126 2.27 15.85 -4.60
CA ALA A 126 2.14 17.14 -3.94
C ALA A 126 2.25 17.01 -2.42
N LEU A 127 1.58 16.02 -1.82
CA LEU A 127 1.67 15.74 -0.38
C LEU A 127 3.09 15.38 0.05
N VAL A 128 3.80 14.52 -0.70
CA VAL A 128 5.19 14.16 -0.41
C VAL A 128 6.12 15.37 -0.53
N ARG A 129 5.91 16.27 -1.51
CA ARG A 129 6.66 17.52 -1.63
C ARG A 129 6.44 18.46 -0.44
N GLU A 130 5.21 18.59 0.05
CA GLU A 130 4.93 19.37 1.26
C GLU A 130 5.60 18.77 2.50
N ALA A 131 5.62 17.44 2.62
CA ALA A 131 6.34 16.75 3.69
C ALA A 131 7.85 17.04 3.62
N LEU A 132 8.47 16.93 2.44
CA LEU A 132 9.89 17.25 2.24
C LEU A 132 10.23 18.71 2.55
N ALA A 133 9.31 19.64 2.26
CA ALA A 133 9.51 21.06 2.58
C ALA A 133 9.62 21.32 4.10
N LEU A 134 9.04 20.46 4.96
CA LEU A 134 9.18 20.59 6.42
C LEU A 134 10.63 20.41 6.92
N VAL A 135 11.46 19.76 6.10
CA VAL A 135 12.89 19.49 6.34
C VAL A 135 13.77 20.15 5.27
N GLU A 136 13.25 21.15 4.56
CA GLU A 136 13.98 21.95 3.55
C GLU A 136 14.58 21.13 2.40
N ARG A 137 14.00 19.96 2.09
CA ARG A 137 14.44 19.09 1.00
C ARG A 137 13.53 19.21 -0.21
N LYS A 138 14.09 18.90 -1.37
CA LYS A 138 13.38 18.82 -2.64
C LYS A 138 13.77 17.54 -3.34
N ALA A 139 12.86 17.01 -4.15
CA ALA A 139 13.11 15.83 -4.96
C ALA A 139 12.59 16.05 -6.39
N ALA A 140 13.37 15.62 -7.38
CA ALA A 140 12.94 15.61 -8.76
C ALA A 140 11.83 14.58 -8.97
N LEU A 141 10.82 14.89 -9.77
CA LEU A 141 9.78 13.93 -10.12
C LEU A 141 10.19 13.16 -11.37
N HIS A 142 10.07 11.84 -11.29
CA HIS A 142 10.15 10.94 -12.43
C HIS A 142 8.90 10.06 -12.45
N VAL A 143 8.21 10.02 -13.58
CA VAL A 143 7.03 9.17 -13.78
C VAL A 143 7.37 8.18 -14.89
N THR A 144 7.12 6.90 -14.65
CA THR A 144 7.38 5.82 -15.59
C THR A 144 6.33 4.72 -15.48
N THR A 145 6.25 3.86 -16.49
CA THR A 145 5.43 2.64 -16.41
C THR A 145 6.25 1.50 -15.81
N TYR A 146 5.58 0.52 -15.20
CA TYR A 146 6.24 -0.68 -14.70
C TYR A 146 7.07 -1.37 -15.80
N ARG A 147 6.50 -1.50 -17.00
CA ARG A 147 7.18 -2.10 -18.16
C ARG A 147 8.42 -1.30 -18.57
N GLN A 148 8.30 0.03 -18.70
CA GLN A 148 9.41 0.87 -19.13
C GLN A 148 10.54 0.89 -18.09
N MET A 149 10.20 0.94 -16.80
CA MET A 149 11.18 0.86 -15.72
C MET A 149 12.04 -0.41 -15.79
N PHE A 150 11.43 -1.58 -15.98
CA PHE A 150 12.16 -2.84 -16.13
C PHE A 150 13.04 -2.85 -17.39
N LEU A 151 12.55 -2.32 -18.51
CA LEU A 151 13.33 -2.21 -19.74
C LEU A 151 14.55 -1.30 -19.54
N ASP A 152 14.38 -0.14 -18.92
CA ASP A 152 15.45 0.83 -18.70
C ASP A 152 16.51 0.31 -17.72
N MET A 153 16.09 -0.39 -16.66
CA MET A 153 16.99 -0.79 -15.57
C MET A 153 17.57 -2.19 -15.72
N LEU A 154 16.85 -3.11 -16.37
CA LEU A 154 17.24 -4.52 -16.49
C LEU A 154 17.34 -4.99 -17.95
N GLY A 155 16.84 -4.23 -18.93
CA GLY A 155 16.78 -4.68 -20.32
C GLY A 155 15.79 -5.83 -20.56
N VAL A 156 14.85 -6.06 -19.64
CA VAL A 156 13.89 -7.17 -19.67
C VAL A 156 12.48 -6.62 -19.74
N ASP A 157 11.64 -7.21 -20.60
CA ASP A 157 10.21 -6.88 -20.64
C ASP A 157 9.44 -7.70 -19.59
N PRO A 158 8.97 -7.11 -18.49
CA PRO A 158 8.36 -7.85 -17.40
C PRO A 158 6.97 -8.39 -17.77
N MET A 159 6.36 -7.90 -18.84
CA MET A 159 5.02 -8.33 -19.24
C MET A 159 5.07 -9.59 -20.11
N LEU A 160 6.19 -9.82 -20.81
CA LEU A 160 6.30 -10.86 -21.86
C LEU A 160 7.46 -11.84 -21.65
N ALA A 161 8.54 -11.43 -20.98
CA ALA A 161 9.72 -12.28 -20.84
C ALA A 161 9.38 -13.57 -20.08
N PRO A 162 9.90 -14.75 -20.49
CA PRO A 162 9.66 -15.99 -19.76
C PRO A 162 10.30 -15.94 -18.36
N GLU A 163 9.79 -16.74 -17.42
CA GLU A 163 10.29 -16.79 -16.04
C GLU A 163 11.79 -17.10 -15.96
N THR A 164 12.33 -17.88 -16.90
CA THR A 164 13.77 -18.17 -16.99
C THR A 164 14.61 -16.91 -17.18
N VAL A 165 14.11 -15.94 -17.95
CA VAL A 165 14.78 -14.64 -18.16
C VAL A 165 14.64 -13.76 -16.93
N LEU A 166 13.47 -13.76 -16.27
CA LEU A 166 13.27 -13.03 -15.01
C LEU A 166 14.22 -13.53 -13.92
N ARG A 167 14.33 -14.86 -13.75
CA ARG A 167 15.24 -15.48 -12.80
C ARG A 167 16.70 -15.11 -13.09
N HIS A 168 17.10 -15.17 -14.36
CA HIS A 168 18.46 -14.80 -14.75
C HIS A 168 18.75 -13.32 -14.43
N ALA A 169 17.78 -12.42 -14.58
CA ALA A 169 17.98 -11.00 -14.31
C ALA A 169 18.25 -10.66 -12.82
N LEU A 170 17.97 -11.59 -11.90
CA LEU A 170 18.27 -11.41 -10.48
C LEU A 170 19.77 -11.57 -10.17
N ASP A 171 20.46 -12.45 -10.93
CA ASP A 171 21.88 -12.91 -11.03
C ASP A 171 22.87 -12.76 -9.85
N ALA A 172 22.45 -12.30 -8.68
CA ALA A 172 23.34 -11.98 -7.56
C ALA A 172 22.73 -12.28 -6.18
N VAL A 173 21.50 -12.78 -6.14
CA VAL A 173 20.82 -13.16 -4.91
C VAL A 173 20.49 -14.65 -4.96
N GLU A 174 21.02 -15.40 -4.00
CA GLU A 174 20.67 -16.80 -3.80
C GLU A 174 19.25 -16.86 -3.21
N ILE A 175 18.29 -17.26 -4.04
CA ILE A 175 16.91 -17.49 -3.65
C ILE A 175 16.57 -18.94 -4.01
N ASP A 176 15.94 -19.64 -3.07
CA ASP A 176 15.36 -20.95 -3.35
C ASP A 176 14.17 -20.76 -4.31
N PRO A 177 14.24 -21.29 -5.55
CA PRO A 177 13.18 -21.10 -6.52
C PRO A 177 11.92 -21.92 -6.21
N ASP A 178 11.97 -22.86 -5.26
CA ASP A 178 10.88 -23.78 -4.98
C ASP A 178 9.60 -23.04 -4.54
N GLY A 179 8.54 -23.19 -5.33
CA GLY A 179 7.23 -22.58 -5.06
C GLY A 179 7.05 -21.15 -5.55
N LEU A 180 8.07 -20.53 -6.17
CA LEU A 180 7.97 -19.18 -6.74
C LEU A 180 7.34 -19.20 -8.13
N GLY A 181 6.31 -18.39 -8.33
CA GLY A 181 5.73 -18.10 -9.65
C GLY A 181 6.29 -16.81 -10.26
N ARG A 182 5.81 -16.49 -11.47
CA ARG A 182 6.15 -15.25 -12.18
C ARG A 182 6.11 -13.99 -11.32
N ASP A 183 5.00 -13.74 -10.63
CA ASP A 183 4.81 -12.51 -9.86
C ASP A 183 5.80 -12.44 -8.69
N ASP A 184 6.13 -13.57 -8.06
CA ASP A 184 7.14 -13.61 -7.01
C ASP A 184 8.53 -13.22 -7.56
N TRP A 185 8.89 -13.67 -8.77
CA TRP A 185 10.13 -13.24 -9.44
C TRP A 185 10.14 -11.75 -9.79
N LEU A 186 9.00 -11.21 -10.23
CA LEU A 186 8.84 -9.79 -10.51
C LEU A 186 9.02 -8.95 -9.24
N ASP A 187 8.45 -9.39 -8.12
CA ASP A 187 8.61 -8.73 -6.81
C ASP A 187 10.05 -8.82 -6.28
N LEU A 188 10.74 -9.94 -6.49
CA LEU A 188 12.16 -10.08 -6.15
C LEU A 188 13.04 -9.13 -6.98
N LEU A 189 12.81 -9.04 -8.29
CA LEU A 189 13.53 -8.08 -9.15
C LEU A 189 13.26 -6.64 -8.72
N MET A 190 12.00 -6.32 -8.42
CA MET A 190 11.61 -5.00 -7.93
C MET A 190 12.37 -4.64 -6.65
N THR A 191 12.33 -5.51 -5.64
CA THR A 191 12.86 -5.23 -4.31
C THR A 191 14.39 -5.32 -4.22
N HIS A 192 15.04 -6.16 -5.03
CA HIS A 192 16.48 -6.45 -4.90
C HIS A 192 17.34 -5.80 -5.98
N ARG A 193 16.77 -5.44 -7.14
CA ARG A 193 17.52 -4.85 -8.27
C ARG A 193 17.07 -3.43 -8.59
N ILE A 194 15.76 -3.20 -8.67
CA ILE A 194 15.20 -1.93 -9.15
C ILE A 194 15.11 -0.89 -8.04
N GLN A 195 14.31 -1.16 -7.00
CA GLN A 195 14.06 -0.22 -5.90
C GLN A 195 15.34 0.25 -5.20
N PRO A 196 16.35 -0.60 -4.91
CA PRO A 196 17.58 -0.14 -4.26
C PRO A 196 18.41 0.84 -5.10
N ALA A 197 18.19 0.89 -6.43
CA ALA A 197 18.89 1.77 -7.34
C ALA A 197 18.19 3.13 -7.54
N PHE A 198 17.02 3.36 -6.92
CA PHE A 198 16.34 4.64 -7.02
C PHE A 198 17.11 5.78 -6.32
N PRO A 199 17.38 6.92 -7.02
CA PRO A 199 18.12 8.03 -6.45
C PRO A 199 17.42 8.65 -5.23
N ALA A 200 18.19 8.91 -4.17
CA ALA A 200 17.67 9.45 -2.91
C ALA A 200 16.97 10.82 -3.03
N ASP A 201 17.32 11.60 -4.05
CA ASP A 201 16.79 12.93 -4.36
C ASP A 201 15.66 12.91 -5.41
N ARG A 202 14.99 11.76 -5.57
CA ARG A 202 13.96 11.55 -6.58
C ARG A 202 12.68 10.95 -5.98
N ILE A 203 11.55 11.53 -6.41
CA ILE A 203 10.24 10.89 -6.32
C ILE A 203 10.02 10.11 -7.62
N THR A 204 9.90 8.80 -7.53
CA THR A 204 9.62 7.93 -8.67
C THR A 204 8.18 7.41 -8.55
N VAL A 205 7.33 7.76 -9.51
CA VAL A 205 5.98 7.21 -9.64
C VAL A 205 6.00 6.13 -10.72
N VAL A 206 5.64 4.91 -10.34
CA VAL A 206 5.56 3.75 -11.24
C VAL A 206 4.10 3.34 -11.39
N HIS A 207 3.56 3.37 -12.60
CA HIS A 207 2.16 3.01 -12.88
C HIS A 207 2.03 1.94 -13.97
N ASP A 208 0.79 1.50 -14.26
CA ASP A 208 0.49 0.44 -15.24
C ASP A 208 1.16 -0.90 -14.87
N TRP A 209 0.88 -1.39 -13.66
CA TRP A 209 1.38 -2.66 -13.12
C TRP A 209 0.84 -3.87 -13.90
N PRO A 210 1.50 -5.04 -13.85
CA PRO A 210 0.96 -6.28 -14.42
C PRO A 210 -0.46 -6.54 -13.90
N ALA A 211 -1.37 -6.99 -14.78
CA ALA A 211 -2.76 -7.27 -14.38
C ALA A 211 -2.86 -8.34 -13.27
N THR A 212 -1.88 -9.25 -13.17
CA THR A 212 -1.79 -10.25 -12.11
C THR A 212 -1.48 -9.64 -10.73
N GLN A 213 -0.81 -8.48 -10.71
CA GLN A 213 -0.48 -7.70 -9.52
C GLN A 213 -1.46 -6.51 -9.34
N CYS A 214 -2.73 -6.71 -9.67
CA CYS A 214 -3.74 -5.64 -9.64
C CYS A 214 -4.25 -5.31 -8.24
N ALA A 215 -4.08 -6.18 -7.24
CA ALA A 215 -4.74 -6.04 -5.93
C ALA A 215 -6.25 -5.75 -6.11
N LEU A 216 -6.74 -4.60 -5.64
CA LEU A 216 -8.14 -4.16 -5.78
C LEU A 216 -8.34 -3.12 -6.90
N ALA A 217 -7.35 -2.93 -7.77
CA ALA A 217 -7.42 -2.01 -8.90
C ALA A 217 -8.25 -2.55 -10.06
N ARG A 218 -8.81 -1.65 -10.86
CA ARG A 218 -9.32 -1.97 -12.20
C ARG A 218 -8.22 -2.51 -13.10
N ILE A 219 -8.61 -3.34 -14.06
CA ILE A 219 -7.74 -3.81 -15.13
C ILE A 219 -8.17 -3.12 -16.43
N ARG A 220 -7.23 -2.47 -17.08
CA ARG A 220 -7.41 -1.87 -18.40
C ARG A 220 -7.01 -2.89 -19.47
N SER A 221 -7.91 -3.12 -20.43
CA SER A 221 -7.75 -4.10 -21.52
C SER A 221 -6.81 -3.62 -22.64
N SER A 222 -5.54 -3.36 -22.31
CA SER A 222 -4.46 -3.19 -23.29
C SER A 222 -3.86 -4.54 -23.73
N ASP A 223 -2.88 -4.52 -24.63
CA ASP A 223 -2.10 -5.69 -25.02
C ASP A 223 -0.60 -5.48 -24.70
N PRO A 224 -0.06 -6.08 -23.62
CA PRO A 224 -0.74 -6.89 -22.59
C PRO A 224 -1.60 -6.05 -21.63
N PRO A 225 -2.57 -6.65 -20.90
CA PRO A 225 -3.43 -5.94 -19.96
C PRO A 225 -2.64 -5.44 -18.74
N VAL A 226 -3.05 -4.29 -18.20
CA VAL A 226 -2.39 -3.66 -17.05
C VAL A 226 -3.39 -3.28 -15.97
N ALA A 227 -2.96 -3.31 -14.72
CA ALA A 227 -3.69 -2.77 -13.59
C ALA A 227 -3.57 -1.25 -13.55
N GLU A 228 -4.68 -0.58 -13.26
CA GLU A 228 -4.74 0.87 -13.03
C GLU A 228 -4.26 1.21 -11.62
N ARG A 229 -3.03 0.80 -11.34
CA ARG A 229 -2.32 0.92 -10.07
C ARG A 229 -1.09 1.81 -10.27
N PHE A 230 -0.71 2.54 -9.24
CA PHE A 230 0.59 3.18 -9.12
C PHE A 230 1.20 2.92 -7.75
N GLU A 231 2.53 2.98 -7.72
CA GLU A 231 3.28 3.13 -6.48
C GLU A 231 4.16 4.38 -6.57
N LEU A 232 4.37 5.02 -5.43
CA LEU A 232 5.25 6.17 -5.30
C LEU A 232 6.40 5.83 -4.37
N TYR A 233 7.60 6.05 -4.87
CA TYR A 233 8.86 5.86 -4.16
C TYR A 233 9.54 7.21 -3.92
N LEU A 234 10.19 7.37 -2.78
CA LEU A 234 11.11 8.47 -2.49
C LEU A 234 12.48 7.86 -2.22
N GLY A 235 13.37 7.95 -3.20
CA GLY A 235 14.56 7.09 -3.25
C GLY A 235 14.19 5.63 -3.09
N VAL A 236 14.85 4.95 -2.15
CA VAL A 236 14.67 3.51 -1.89
C VAL A 236 13.44 3.18 -1.05
N TYR A 237 12.65 4.16 -0.62
CA TYR A 237 11.47 3.95 0.23
C TYR A 237 10.21 3.93 -0.62
N GLU A 238 9.49 2.81 -0.61
CA GLU A 238 8.12 2.74 -1.11
C GLU A 238 7.20 3.47 -0.12
N ILE A 239 6.68 4.63 -0.55
CA ILE A 239 5.91 5.54 0.29
C ILE A 239 4.42 5.29 0.15
N ALA A 240 3.95 5.00 -1.06
CA ALA A 240 2.53 4.89 -1.37
C ALA A 240 2.21 3.79 -2.37
N ASN A 241 1.03 3.20 -2.23
CA ASN A 241 0.40 2.32 -3.21
C ASN A 241 -1.05 2.78 -3.41
N GLY A 242 -1.45 3.03 -4.65
CA GLY A 242 -2.77 3.55 -4.98
C GLY A 242 -3.28 3.05 -6.32
N TYR A 243 -4.59 3.17 -6.53
CA TYR A 243 -5.26 2.53 -7.65
C TYR A 243 -6.57 3.22 -8.03
N HIS A 244 -7.01 2.95 -9.25
CA HIS A 244 -8.36 3.24 -9.72
C HIS A 244 -9.23 2.08 -9.25
N GLU A 245 -10.22 2.38 -8.42
CA GLU A 245 -10.93 1.37 -7.65
C GLU A 245 -11.80 0.44 -8.50
N LEU A 246 -11.67 -0.88 -8.28
CA LEU A 246 -12.61 -1.85 -8.81
C LEU A 246 -13.97 -1.70 -8.12
N ASN A 247 -15.04 -1.56 -8.90
CA ASN A 247 -16.43 -1.49 -8.43
C ASN A 247 -17.29 -2.69 -8.87
N ASP A 248 -16.69 -3.70 -9.51
CA ASP A 248 -17.36 -4.96 -9.84
C ASP A 248 -17.27 -5.95 -8.66
N ALA A 249 -18.41 -6.14 -7.97
CA ALA A 249 -18.52 -7.03 -6.83
C ALA A 249 -18.26 -8.51 -7.18
N ALA A 250 -18.67 -8.95 -8.37
CA ALA A 250 -18.50 -10.33 -8.80
C ALA A 250 -17.03 -10.61 -9.12
N GLU A 251 -16.34 -9.66 -9.75
CA GLU A 251 -14.90 -9.73 -9.96
C GLU A 251 -14.13 -9.71 -8.64
N GLN A 252 -14.44 -8.77 -7.75
CA GLN A 252 -13.76 -8.70 -6.45
C GLN A 252 -13.94 -9.98 -5.64
N ARG A 253 -15.13 -10.59 -5.64
CA ARG A 253 -15.37 -11.89 -5.00
C ARG A 253 -14.49 -12.99 -5.59
N ARG A 254 -14.36 -13.05 -6.92
CA ARG A 254 -13.48 -14.04 -7.59
C ARG A 254 -12.02 -13.86 -7.17
N ARG A 255 -11.54 -12.61 -7.05
CA ARG A 255 -10.19 -12.29 -6.59
C ARG A 255 -9.97 -12.75 -5.14
N PHE A 256 -10.85 -12.40 -4.21
CA PHE A 256 -10.73 -12.86 -2.82
C PHE A 256 -10.77 -14.38 -2.67
N GLN A 257 -11.59 -15.07 -3.46
CA GLN A 257 -11.60 -16.53 -3.49
C GLN A 257 -10.30 -17.10 -4.03
N GLN A 258 -9.70 -16.45 -5.03
CA GLN A 258 -8.41 -16.85 -5.57
C GLN A 258 -7.30 -16.67 -4.54
N ASP A 259 -7.28 -15.56 -3.81
CA ASP A 259 -6.32 -15.32 -2.73
C ASP A 259 -6.41 -16.44 -1.69
N ASN A 260 -7.62 -16.81 -1.25
CA ASN A 260 -7.82 -17.92 -0.32
C ASN A 260 -7.36 -19.28 -0.86
N ARG A 261 -7.44 -19.52 -2.18
CA ARG A 261 -6.84 -20.72 -2.80
C ARG A 261 -5.32 -20.68 -2.72
N VAL A 262 -4.70 -19.54 -2.99
CA VAL A 262 -3.24 -19.36 -2.86
C VAL A 262 -2.82 -19.57 -1.40
N ARG A 263 -3.55 -19.00 -0.44
CA ARG A 263 -3.33 -19.23 1.00
C ARG A 263 -3.38 -20.72 1.35
N ALA A 264 -4.41 -21.43 0.89
CA ALA A 264 -4.54 -22.88 1.14
C ALA A 264 -3.36 -23.70 0.54
N VAL A 265 -2.92 -23.38 -0.68
CA VAL A 265 -1.74 -24.02 -1.30
C VAL A 265 -0.47 -23.75 -0.50
N ARG A 266 -0.33 -22.54 0.07
CA ARG A 266 0.79 -22.15 0.96
C ARG A 266 0.64 -22.66 2.41
N GLY A 267 -0.39 -23.44 2.72
CA GLY A 267 -0.66 -23.94 4.08
C GLY A 267 -1.13 -22.87 5.08
N LEU A 268 -1.55 -21.70 4.59
CA LEU A 268 -2.08 -20.60 5.39
C LEU A 268 -3.59 -20.76 5.63
N PRO A 269 -4.13 -20.25 6.76
CA PRO A 269 -5.56 -20.28 7.02
C PRO A 269 -6.31 -19.38 6.01
N GLN A 270 -7.47 -19.84 5.57
CA GLN A 270 -8.38 -19.04 4.74
C GLN A 270 -9.07 -17.98 5.59
N ILE A 271 -9.25 -16.80 5.03
CA ILE A 271 -9.85 -15.64 5.69
C ILE A 271 -11.31 -15.49 5.21
N PRO A 272 -12.27 -15.24 6.12
CA PRO A 272 -13.64 -14.94 5.72
C PRO A 272 -13.69 -13.74 4.77
N LEU A 273 -14.54 -13.82 3.74
CA LEU A 273 -14.74 -12.70 2.82
C LEU A 273 -15.49 -11.57 3.53
N ASP A 274 -15.14 -10.31 3.23
CA ASP A 274 -15.88 -9.16 3.71
C ASP A 274 -17.17 -8.98 2.87
N GLU A 275 -18.25 -9.64 3.30
CA GLU A 275 -19.55 -9.54 2.63
C GLU A 275 -20.11 -8.11 2.65
N HIS A 276 -19.79 -7.30 3.68
CA HIS A 276 -20.24 -5.92 3.73
C HIS A 276 -19.58 -5.04 2.68
N LEU A 277 -18.31 -5.28 2.34
CA LEU A 277 -17.68 -4.64 1.19
C LEU A 277 -18.34 -5.11 -0.10
N LEU A 278 -18.45 -6.43 -0.30
CA LEU A 278 -18.97 -7.01 -1.55
C LEU A 278 -20.40 -6.52 -1.86
N ASP A 279 -21.25 -6.35 -0.84
CA ASP A 279 -22.62 -5.86 -0.96
C ASP A 279 -22.74 -4.39 -1.42
N VAL A 280 -21.66 -3.60 -1.30
CA VAL A 280 -21.69 -2.17 -1.64
C VAL A 280 -20.85 -1.80 -2.85
N LEU A 281 -20.00 -2.69 -3.36
CA LEU A 281 -19.06 -2.37 -4.44
C LEU A 281 -19.75 -1.85 -5.71
N SER A 282 -20.92 -2.39 -6.08
CA SER A 282 -21.67 -1.89 -7.25
C SER A 282 -22.21 -0.46 -7.08
N ARG A 283 -22.25 0.05 -5.84
CA ARG A 283 -22.60 1.43 -5.49
C ARG A 283 -21.39 2.31 -5.22
N LEU A 284 -20.17 1.75 -5.21
CA LEU A 284 -18.95 2.52 -5.12
C LEU A 284 -18.88 3.44 -6.36
N PRO A 285 -18.85 4.77 -6.19
CA PRO A 285 -18.70 5.66 -7.32
C PRO A 285 -17.37 5.42 -8.02
N ASP A 286 -17.24 5.87 -9.25
CA ASP A 286 -15.93 5.94 -9.91
C ASP A 286 -14.98 6.78 -9.04
N CYS A 287 -13.87 6.21 -8.60
CA CYS A 287 -12.92 6.87 -7.71
C CYS A 287 -11.54 6.22 -7.77
N ALA A 288 -10.56 6.91 -7.21
CA ALA A 288 -9.23 6.38 -6.96
C ALA A 288 -8.88 6.53 -5.48
N GLY A 289 -8.16 5.55 -4.94
CA GLY A 289 -7.68 5.51 -3.56
C GLY A 289 -6.18 5.28 -3.47
N VAL A 290 -5.56 5.73 -2.39
CA VAL A 290 -4.13 5.55 -2.14
C VAL A 290 -3.84 5.47 -0.65
N ALA A 291 -2.97 4.53 -0.29
CA ALA A 291 -2.42 4.37 1.05
C ALA A 291 -0.96 4.82 1.10
N VAL A 292 -0.62 5.66 2.07
CA VAL A 292 0.73 6.17 2.36
C VAL A 292 1.19 5.66 3.71
N GLY A 293 2.38 5.05 3.75
CA GLY A 293 3.07 4.70 4.99
C GLY A 293 3.70 5.94 5.62
N VAL A 294 3.07 6.53 6.64
CA VAL A 294 3.53 7.77 7.27
C VAL A 294 4.89 7.57 7.96
N ASP A 295 5.11 6.41 8.56
CA ASP A 295 6.41 6.09 9.18
C ASP A 295 7.51 5.96 8.12
N ARG A 296 7.24 5.33 6.96
CA ARG A 296 8.20 5.27 5.85
C ARG A 296 8.47 6.66 5.23
N LEU A 297 7.46 7.52 5.16
CA LEU A 297 7.65 8.91 4.75
C LEU A 297 8.56 9.66 5.74
N LEU A 298 8.37 9.50 7.04
CA LEU A 298 9.28 10.05 8.06
C LEU A 298 10.69 9.48 7.93
N MET A 299 10.84 8.18 7.71
CA MET A 299 12.15 7.56 7.47
C MET A 299 12.87 8.21 6.29
N ALA A 300 12.15 8.41 5.18
CA ALA A 300 12.68 9.06 4.00
C ALA A 300 13.02 10.54 4.26
N MET A 301 12.20 11.28 5.01
CA MET A 301 12.45 12.68 5.39
C MET A 301 13.71 12.82 6.27
N CYS A 302 13.89 11.90 7.22
CA CYS A 302 15.02 11.85 8.15
C CYS A 302 16.27 11.13 7.58
N GLU A 303 16.16 10.57 6.37
CA GLU A 303 17.22 9.78 5.72
C GLU A 303 17.73 8.61 6.58
N THR A 304 16.82 7.95 7.30
CA THR A 304 17.13 6.78 8.14
C THR A 304 16.62 5.47 7.53
N ALA A 305 17.45 4.43 7.60
CA ALA A 305 17.10 3.07 7.20
C ALA A 305 16.30 2.28 8.25
N SER A 306 16.12 2.84 9.44
CA SER A 306 15.49 2.19 10.59
C SER A 306 14.15 2.84 10.94
N ILE A 307 13.07 2.08 10.89
CA ILE A 307 11.73 2.55 11.31
C ILE A 307 11.71 2.88 12.81
N ALA A 308 12.54 2.22 13.61
CA ALA A 308 12.62 2.48 15.05
C ALA A 308 13.04 3.92 15.36
N ASP A 309 13.80 4.56 14.47
CA ASP A 309 14.29 5.93 14.65
C ASP A 309 13.18 6.98 14.55
N VAL A 310 12.03 6.62 13.97
CA VAL A 310 10.87 7.51 13.77
C VAL A 310 9.65 7.14 14.62
N LEU A 311 9.79 6.14 15.48
CA LEU A 311 8.79 5.69 16.44
C LEU A 311 9.12 6.21 17.84
N ALA A 312 8.09 6.44 18.64
CA ALA A 312 8.30 6.70 20.08
C ALA A 312 8.80 5.45 20.80
N PHE A 313 8.21 4.30 20.47
CA PHE A 313 8.58 2.97 20.94
C PHE A 313 8.43 2.00 19.77
N ALA A 314 9.49 1.28 19.43
CA ALA A 314 9.46 0.27 18.38
C ALA A 314 9.06 -1.08 18.97
N PHE A 315 8.52 -1.99 18.17
CA PHE A 315 8.01 -3.28 18.68
C PHE A 315 9.05 -4.10 19.45
N MET A 316 10.33 -4.04 19.05
CA MET A 316 11.42 -4.76 19.75
C MET A 316 11.85 -4.10 21.08
N SER A 317 11.44 -2.85 21.33
CA SER A 317 11.81 -2.07 22.51
C SER A 317 10.61 -1.59 23.33
N ALA A 318 9.40 -2.06 22.99
CA ALA A 318 8.14 -1.73 23.64
C ALA A 318 7.88 -2.59 24.89
#